data_AF-A0A4Q1SI05-F1
#
_entry.id   AF-A0A4Q1SI05-F1
#
_cell.length_a   1.000
_cell.length_b   1.000
_cell.length_c   1.000
_cell.angle_alpha   90.00
_cell.angle_beta   90.00
_cell.angle_gamma   90.00
#
_symmetry.space_group_name_H-M   'P 1'
#
loop_
_entity.id
_entity.type
_entity.pdbx_description
1 polymer ?
#
loop_
_entity_poly.entity_id
_entity_poly.type
_entity_poly.pdbx_seq_one_letter_code
_entity_poly.pdbx_strand_id
1 'polypeptide(L)'
;MQRLIDAACQYGESLRVPLEEALRDSNRNFAPLCDPLNDKLGTHRWLKSAREEVYSDWLAWIFETITDAADIRSILNLEASDAPSLSQPKVARELFVWIPKKDAEQLACATTRQRGTGRLDLDIDVGDGSWMLIEVKLDHPDEVKGLNCQIVGYKNARDSSGRGFKQHIKLVIAAGEPGNLSKYDSDYHFSSWATVCQGIRRVVRRRLADGSRTYMQLALALSFAGAVERNLLKLATPGKAHQPLQYAQTLRHIQRSERSNA
;
A
#
# COMPACT_ATOMS: atom_id res chain seq x y z
N MET A 1 -11.30 15.00 -31.50
CA MET A 1 -11.04 13.86 -30.58
C MET A 1 -9.99 12.90 -31.14
N GLN A 2 -10.13 12.41 -32.38
CA GLN A 2 -9.15 11.47 -32.99
C GLN A 2 -7.70 11.95 -32.95
N ARG A 3 -7.41 13.20 -33.37
CA ARG A 3 -6.06 13.77 -33.33
C ARG A 3 -5.41 13.78 -31.94
N LEU A 4 -6.20 13.91 -30.87
CA LEU A 4 -5.69 13.87 -29.49
C LEU A 4 -5.33 12.44 -29.08
N ILE A 5 -6.14 11.45 -29.48
CA ILE A 5 -5.87 10.03 -29.24
C ILE A 5 -4.60 9.61 -29.98
N ASP A 6 -4.46 9.99 -31.25
CA ASP A 6 -3.30 9.66 -32.08
C ASP A 6 -2.01 10.26 -31.50
N ALA A 7 -2.05 11.54 -31.08
CA ALA A 7 -0.92 12.19 -30.43
C ALA A 7 -0.54 11.52 -29.10
N ALA A 8 -1.52 11.12 -28.28
CA ALA A 8 -1.27 10.42 -27.03
C ALA A 8 -0.67 9.03 -27.26
N CYS A 9 -1.12 8.30 -28.28
CA CYS A 9 -0.54 7.02 -28.67
C CYS A 9 0.90 7.18 -29.18
N GLN A 10 1.17 8.18 -30.02
CA GLN A 10 2.54 8.49 -30.50
C GLN A 10 3.47 8.86 -29.35
N TYR A 11 2.99 9.64 -28.39
CA TYR A 11 3.75 9.94 -27.18
C TYR A 11 3.98 8.69 -26.33
N GLY A 12 2.98 7.83 -26.16
CA GLY A 12 3.14 6.54 -25.50
C GLY A 12 4.23 5.69 -26.16
N GLU A 13 4.23 5.61 -27.49
CA GLU A 13 5.23 4.87 -28.25
C GLU A 13 6.64 5.44 -28.12
N SER A 14 6.79 6.76 -28.07
CA SER A 14 8.10 7.37 -27.85
C SER A 14 8.70 7.02 -26.47
N LEU A 15 7.86 6.66 -25.50
CA LEU A 15 8.28 6.20 -24.17
C LEU A 15 8.62 4.71 -24.09
N ARG A 16 8.44 3.95 -25.17
CA ARG A 16 8.72 2.51 -25.18
C ARG A 16 10.19 2.22 -24.83
N VAL A 17 11.14 2.84 -25.53
CA VAL A 17 12.58 2.61 -25.31
C VAL A 17 12.99 3.02 -23.88
N PRO A 18 12.65 4.23 -23.39
CA PRO A 18 12.90 4.59 -21.99
C PRO A 18 12.32 3.61 -20.96
N LEU A 19 11.15 3.04 -21.22
CA LEU A 19 10.53 2.06 -20.35
C LEU A 19 11.25 0.70 -20.38
N GLU A 20 11.66 0.23 -21.56
CA GLU A 20 12.46 -0.99 -21.69
C GLU A 20 13.81 -0.85 -20.96
N GLU A 21 14.45 0.31 -21.03
CA GLU A 21 15.68 0.63 -20.29
C GLU A 21 15.43 0.65 -18.78
N ALA A 22 14.40 1.35 -18.31
CA ALA A 22 14.06 1.39 -16.88
C ALA A 22 13.74 -0.01 -16.31
N LEU A 23 13.03 -0.85 -17.06
CA LEU A 23 12.77 -2.24 -16.68
C LEU A 23 14.05 -3.07 -16.64
N ARG A 24 14.97 -2.88 -17.59
CA ARG A 24 16.27 -3.57 -17.59
C ARG A 24 17.09 -3.18 -16.36
N ASP A 25 17.11 -1.90 -16.01
CA ASP A 25 17.80 -1.38 -14.83
C ASP A 25 17.21 -1.96 -13.54
N SER A 26 15.89 -1.95 -13.44
CA SER A 26 15.21 -2.51 -12.27
C SER A 26 15.47 -4.02 -12.12
N ASN A 27 15.50 -4.80 -13.21
CA ASN A 27 15.91 -6.21 -13.15
C ASN A 27 17.33 -6.39 -12.61
N ARG A 28 18.28 -5.53 -13.01
CA ARG A 28 19.65 -5.58 -12.46
C ARG A 28 19.66 -5.31 -10.96
N ASN A 29 18.83 -4.38 -10.50
CA ASN A 29 18.72 -4.02 -9.08
C ASN A 29 18.04 -5.10 -8.22
N PHE A 30 17.25 -5.99 -8.83
CA PHE A 30 16.62 -7.11 -8.13
C PHE A 30 17.39 -8.43 -8.22
N ALA A 31 18.52 -8.49 -8.93
CA ALA A 31 19.29 -9.73 -9.05
C ALA A 31 19.64 -10.33 -7.65
N PRO A 32 19.47 -11.65 -7.44
CA PRO A 32 19.17 -12.69 -8.44
C PRO A 32 17.68 -12.86 -8.78
N LEU A 33 16.79 -12.06 -8.19
CA LEU A 33 15.37 -12.01 -8.56
C LEU A 33 15.17 -11.20 -9.84
N CYS A 34 13.91 -11.03 -10.25
CA CYS A 34 13.51 -10.25 -11.43
C CYS A 34 12.50 -9.17 -11.05
N ASP A 35 12.39 -8.14 -11.90
CA ASP A 35 11.34 -7.13 -11.78
C ASP A 35 9.96 -7.80 -11.97
N PRO A 36 9.03 -7.63 -11.02
CA PRO A 36 7.72 -8.30 -11.07
C PRO A 36 6.81 -7.79 -12.22
N LEU A 37 7.12 -6.64 -12.82
CA LEU A 37 6.49 -6.13 -14.05
C LEU A 37 7.10 -6.72 -15.32
N ASN A 38 8.35 -7.21 -15.28
CA ASN A 38 8.93 -7.90 -16.43
C ASN A 38 8.53 -9.39 -16.45
N ASP A 39 8.38 -9.99 -15.27
CA ASP A 39 8.03 -11.41 -15.14
C ASP A 39 6.50 -11.65 -15.12
N LYS A 40 6.11 -12.92 -15.23
CA LYS A 40 4.73 -13.42 -15.05
C LYS A 40 4.28 -13.37 -13.59
N LEU A 41 5.17 -13.06 -12.64
CA LEU A 41 4.86 -12.92 -11.22
C LEU A 41 3.72 -11.93 -10.96
N GLY A 42 3.70 -10.78 -11.65
CA GLY A 42 2.58 -9.84 -11.53
C GLY A 42 1.27 -10.28 -12.21
N THR A 43 1.30 -11.32 -13.05
CA THR A 43 0.10 -11.80 -13.78
C THR A 43 -0.70 -12.88 -13.05
N HIS A 44 -0.29 -13.24 -11.84
CA HIS A 44 -1.01 -14.23 -11.05
C HIS A 44 -2.42 -13.72 -10.68
N ARG A 45 -3.42 -14.55 -10.97
CA ARG A 45 -4.85 -14.24 -10.79
C ARG A 45 -5.27 -14.14 -9.32
N TRP A 46 -4.38 -14.45 -8.37
CA TRP A 46 -4.66 -14.54 -6.94
C TRP A 46 -5.31 -13.28 -6.37
N LEU A 47 -4.96 -12.09 -6.91
CA LEU A 47 -5.50 -10.81 -6.42
C LEU A 47 -6.52 -10.14 -7.36
N LYS A 48 -6.64 -10.57 -8.63
CA LYS A 48 -7.42 -9.84 -9.65
C LYS A 48 -8.90 -9.65 -9.29
N SER A 49 -9.46 -10.56 -8.52
CA SER A 49 -10.85 -10.52 -8.05
C SER A 49 -10.94 -10.79 -6.55
N ALA A 50 -9.82 -10.60 -5.85
CA ALA A 50 -9.77 -10.77 -4.41
C ALA A 50 -10.42 -9.56 -3.72
N ARG A 51 -10.98 -9.81 -2.55
CA ARG A 51 -11.53 -8.77 -1.69
C ARG A 51 -10.42 -8.10 -0.88
N GLU A 52 -10.72 -6.94 -0.28
CA GLU A 52 -9.83 -6.16 0.59
C GLU A 52 -9.09 -7.02 1.63
N GLU A 53 -9.77 -8.03 2.21
CA GLU A 53 -9.19 -8.88 3.26
C GLU A 53 -7.96 -9.68 2.81
N VAL A 54 -7.87 -10.02 1.52
CA VAL A 54 -6.73 -10.75 0.98
C VAL A 54 -5.52 -9.81 0.84
N TYR A 55 -5.76 -8.55 0.49
CA TYR A 55 -4.71 -7.56 0.41
C TYR A 55 -4.14 -7.20 1.78
N SER A 56 -5.01 -7.08 2.80
CA SER A 56 -4.55 -6.89 4.18
C SER A 56 -3.78 -8.11 4.70
N ASP A 57 -4.16 -9.34 4.34
CA ASP A 57 -3.40 -10.56 4.67
C ASP A 57 -1.96 -10.53 4.15
N TRP A 58 -1.81 -10.23 2.85
CA TRP A 58 -0.49 -10.13 2.25
C TRP A 58 0.36 -9.04 2.88
N LEU A 59 -0.23 -7.88 3.17
CA LEU A 59 0.48 -6.80 3.86
C LEU A 59 0.93 -7.21 5.26
N ALA A 60 0.06 -7.87 6.02
CA ALA A 60 0.42 -8.38 7.34
C ALA A 60 1.60 -9.34 7.26
N TRP A 61 1.53 -10.33 6.37
CA TRP A 61 2.61 -11.28 6.18
C TRP A 61 3.92 -10.60 5.76
N ILE A 62 3.89 -9.62 4.85
CA ILE A 62 5.08 -8.84 4.46
C ILE A 62 5.65 -8.11 5.68
N PHE A 63 4.79 -7.45 6.46
CA PHE A 63 5.17 -6.67 7.63
C PHE A 63 5.78 -7.51 8.76
N GLU A 64 5.34 -8.76 8.90
CA GLU A 64 5.90 -9.70 9.88
C GLU A 64 7.20 -10.34 9.41
N THR A 65 7.33 -10.58 8.09
CA THR A 65 8.32 -11.55 7.60
C THR A 65 9.61 -10.91 7.09
N ILE A 66 9.53 -9.76 6.42
CA ILE A 66 10.70 -9.18 5.72
C ILE A 66 11.02 -7.74 6.11
N THR A 67 10.30 -7.18 7.07
CA THR A 67 10.43 -5.78 7.47
C THR A 67 10.70 -5.65 8.96
N ASP A 68 11.41 -4.58 9.32
CA ASP A 68 11.38 -4.00 10.65
C ASP A 68 10.52 -2.73 10.66
N ALA A 69 10.41 -2.05 11.81
CA ALA A 69 9.61 -0.84 11.91
C ALA A 69 10.08 0.28 10.95
N ALA A 70 11.38 0.37 10.63
CA ALA A 70 11.86 1.36 9.66
C ALA A 70 11.45 1.01 8.23
N ASP A 71 11.43 -0.27 7.91
CA ASP A 71 10.97 -0.77 6.63
C ASP A 71 9.47 -0.55 6.44
N ILE A 72 8.65 -0.81 7.46
CA ILE A 72 7.21 -0.52 7.43
C ILE A 72 6.98 0.97 7.18
N ARG A 73 7.69 1.87 7.88
CA ARG A 73 7.60 3.32 7.63
C ARG A 73 7.94 3.68 6.20
N SER A 74 9.04 3.12 5.69
CA SER A 74 9.45 3.35 4.31
C SER A 74 8.41 2.86 3.31
N ILE A 75 7.76 1.71 3.58
CA ILE A 75 6.71 1.17 2.73
C ILE A 75 5.49 2.07 2.70
N LEU A 76 5.07 2.55 3.87
CA LEU A 76 3.87 3.37 4.04
C LEU A 76 4.11 4.85 3.70
N ASN A 77 5.37 5.25 3.46
CA ASN A 77 5.82 6.62 3.24
C ASN A 77 5.49 7.56 4.41
N LEU A 78 5.83 7.10 5.62
CA LEU A 78 5.70 7.87 6.86
C LEU A 78 7.03 8.56 7.18
N GLU A 79 6.99 9.83 7.57
CA GLU A 79 8.17 10.62 7.95
C GLU A 79 8.80 10.08 9.25
N ALA A 80 10.11 10.30 9.41
CA ALA A 80 10.87 9.80 10.56
C ALA A 80 10.43 10.42 11.90
N SER A 81 9.81 11.60 11.87
CA SER A 81 9.24 12.26 13.06
C SER A 81 7.96 11.61 13.56
N ASP A 82 7.28 10.83 12.73
CA ASP A 82 5.88 10.48 12.96
C ASP A 82 5.73 9.12 13.66
N ALA A 83 6.82 8.44 14.03
CA ALA A 83 6.76 7.08 14.57
C ALA A 83 7.96 6.70 15.46
N PRO A 84 7.79 5.83 16.48
CA PRO A 84 8.84 5.48 17.43
C PRO A 84 9.91 4.51 16.87
N SER A 85 10.95 4.29 17.67
CA SER A 85 12.13 3.51 17.34
C SER A 85 12.00 2.01 17.66
N LEU A 86 12.07 1.20 16.61
CA LEU A 86 12.62 -0.16 16.49
C LEU A 86 12.36 -1.18 17.63
N SER A 87 11.32 -2.00 17.43
CA SER A 87 11.29 -3.43 17.77
C SER A 87 10.79 -4.23 16.56
N GLN A 88 10.86 -5.57 16.59
CA GLN A 88 10.16 -6.38 15.59
C GLN A 88 8.66 -6.09 15.67
N PRO A 89 8.02 -5.63 14.57
CA PRO A 89 6.62 -5.26 14.59
C PRO A 89 5.77 -6.50 14.88
N LYS A 90 4.74 -6.36 15.70
CA LYS A 90 3.71 -7.39 15.86
C LYS A 90 2.47 -6.96 15.11
N VAL A 91 2.07 -7.75 14.12
CA VAL A 91 0.89 -7.45 13.32
C VAL A 91 -0.27 -8.29 13.83
N ALA A 92 -1.34 -7.62 14.23
CA ALA A 92 -2.63 -8.26 14.47
C ALA A 92 -3.55 -7.94 13.29
N ARG A 93 -4.31 -8.95 12.86
CA ARG A 93 -5.30 -8.85 11.79
C ARG A 93 -6.70 -9.00 12.36
N GLU A 94 -7.66 -8.45 11.62
CA GLU A 94 -9.10 -8.65 11.87
C GLU A 94 -9.50 -8.35 13.32
N LEU A 95 -8.97 -7.27 13.88
CA LEU A 95 -9.24 -6.92 15.26
C LEU A 95 -10.69 -6.46 15.38
N PHE A 96 -11.49 -7.25 16.11
CA PHE A 96 -12.83 -6.85 16.49
C PHE A 96 -12.77 -5.76 17.55
N VAL A 97 -13.31 -4.60 17.22
CA VAL A 97 -13.35 -3.43 18.09
C VAL A 97 -14.78 -3.08 18.44
N TRP A 98 -15.02 -2.83 19.73
CA TRP A 98 -16.34 -2.43 20.20
C TRP A 98 -16.58 -0.95 19.93
N ILE A 99 -17.60 -0.61 19.16
CA ILE A 99 -17.97 0.78 18.87
C ILE A 99 -19.16 1.15 19.77
N PRO A 100 -19.00 2.05 20.76
CA PRO A 100 -20.09 2.46 21.63
C PRO A 100 -21.30 2.98 20.84
N LYS A 101 -22.51 2.63 21.29
CA LYS A 101 -23.76 3.01 20.62
C LYS A 101 -23.92 4.53 20.42
N LYS A 102 -23.49 5.32 21.41
CA LYS A 102 -23.49 6.80 21.35
C LYS A 102 -22.62 7.36 20.23
N ASP A 103 -21.48 6.71 19.96
CA ASP A 103 -20.56 7.10 18.90
C ASP A 103 -21.12 6.63 17.56
N ALA A 104 -21.69 5.42 17.50
CA ALA A 104 -22.35 4.90 16.30
C ALA A 104 -23.54 5.76 15.84
N GLU A 105 -24.28 6.38 16.77
CA GLU A 105 -25.40 7.28 16.49
C GLU A 105 -24.93 8.67 16.00
N GLN A 106 -23.85 9.22 16.58
CA GLN A 106 -23.22 10.46 16.09
C GLN A 106 -22.54 10.30 14.73
N LEU A 107 -22.02 9.10 14.44
CA LEU A 107 -21.24 8.82 13.25
C LEU A 107 -22.07 8.70 11.95
N ALA A 108 -23.41 8.75 12.02
CA ALA A 108 -24.33 8.69 10.86
C ALA A 108 -23.94 7.64 9.78
N CYS A 109 -23.23 6.59 10.18
CA CYS A 109 -22.55 5.71 9.26
C CYS A 109 -23.50 4.58 8.89
N ALA A 110 -24.17 4.72 7.75
CA ALA A 110 -25.16 3.77 7.24
C ALA A 110 -24.61 2.36 6.93
N THR A 111 -23.30 2.14 7.07
CA THR A 111 -22.61 0.90 6.68
C THR A 111 -22.35 -0.07 7.84
N THR A 112 -22.42 0.35 9.10
CA THR A 112 -22.37 -0.60 10.24
C THR A 112 -23.77 -1.12 10.55
N ARG A 113 -24.28 -2.01 9.68
CA ARG A 113 -25.42 -2.89 10.05
C ARG A 113 -25.15 -3.73 11.30
N GLN A 114 -23.89 -3.79 11.76
CA GLN A 114 -23.48 -4.36 13.04
C GLN A 114 -23.36 -3.24 14.08
N ARG A 115 -24.45 -3.01 14.82
CA ARG A 115 -24.39 -2.20 16.04
C ARG A 115 -23.43 -2.88 17.02
N GLY A 116 -22.37 -2.18 17.41
CA GLY A 116 -21.50 -2.56 18.52
C GLY A 116 -20.13 -3.12 18.16
N THR A 117 -19.89 -3.62 16.94
CA THR A 117 -18.58 -4.21 16.58
C THR A 117 -18.13 -3.81 15.19
N GLY A 118 -16.86 -3.44 15.02
CA GLY A 118 -16.20 -3.29 13.72
C GLY A 118 -14.95 -4.17 13.63
N ARG A 119 -14.44 -4.42 12.42
CA ARG A 119 -13.24 -5.23 12.17
C ARG A 119 -12.17 -4.35 11.51
N LEU A 120 -11.12 -4.04 12.25
CA LEU A 120 -9.95 -3.32 11.72
C LEU A 120 -9.08 -4.29 10.90
N ASP A 121 -8.64 -3.85 9.72
CA ASP A 121 -7.85 -4.69 8.81
C ASP A 121 -6.47 -5.05 9.39
N LEU A 122 -5.71 -4.04 9.83
CA LEU A 122 -4.38 -4.24 10.45
C LEU A 122 -4.20 -3.35 11.68
N ASP A 123 -3.59 -3.94 12.69
CA ASP A 123 -3.21 -3.29 13.94
C ASP A 123 -1.76 -3.69 14.25
N ILE A 124 -0.83 -2.73 14.12
CA ILE A 124 0.60 -3.01 14.18
C ILE A 124 1.19 -2.35 15.41
N ASP A 125 1.70 -3.17 16.34
CA ASP A 125 2.56 -2.71 17.42
C ASP A 125 3.97 -2.51 16.85
N VAL A 126 4.43 -1.25 16.83
CA VAL A 126 5.78 -0.89 16.34
C VAL A 126 6.79 -0.69 17.47
N GLY A 127 6.39 -0.96 18.72
CA GLY A 127 7.22 -0.80 19.92
C GLY A 127 6.98 0.51 20.65
N ASP A 128 7.56 0.60 21.85
CA ASP A 128 7.54 1.77 22.75
C ASP A 128 6.15 2.32 23.13
N GLY A 129 5.10 1.54 22.88
CA GLY A 129 3.72 1.93 23.12
C GLY A 129 3.08 2.72 21.98
N SER A 130 3.67 2.74 20.77
CA SER A 130 2.99 3.29 19.59
C SER A 130 2.46 2.21 18.66
N TRP A 131 1.33 2.54 18.05
CA TRP A 131 0.56 1.60 17.24
C TRP A 131 0.16 2.23 15.92
N MET A 132 0.15 1.43 14.86
CA MET A 132 -0.41 1.81 13.57
C MET A 132 -1.74 1.09 13.37
N LEU A 133 -2.79 1.88 13.18
CA LEU A 133 -4.12 1.39 12.79
C LEU A 133 -4.24 1.61 11.28
N ILE A 134 -4.32 0.52 10.51
CA ILE A 134 -4.36 0.61 9.05
C ILE A 134 -5.68 0.04 8.54
N GLU A 135 -6.39 0.85 7.78
CA GLU A 135 -7.55 0.44 6.99
C GLU A 135 -7.13 0.28 5.52
N VAL A 136 -7.51 -0.84 4.90
CA VAL A 136 -7.18 -1.14 3.50
C VAL A 136 -8.41 -0.96 2.64
N LYS A 137 -8.26 -0.22 1.54
CA LYS A 137 -9.30 0.04 0.56
C LYS A 137 -8.78 -0.21 -0.85
N LEU A 138 -9.60 -0.81 -1.70
CA LEU A 138 -9.25 -1.00 -3.13
C LEU A 138 -9.70 0.17 -4.00
N ASP A 139 -10.68 0.95 -3.54
CA ASP A 139 -11.23 2.09 -4.27
C ASP A 139 -10.53 3.41 -3.88
N HIS A 140 -10.89 4.49 -4.57
CA HIS A 140 -10.42 5.82 -4.22
C HIS A 140 -11.07 6.27 -2.90
N PRO A 141 -10.33 6.91 -1.96
CA PRO A 141 -10.87 7.23 -0.63
C PRO A 141 -12.14 8.11 -0.69
N ASP A 142 -12.22 9.03 -1.64
CA ASP A 142 -13.41 9.88 -1.83
C ASP A 142 -14.66 9.14 -2.33
N GLU A 143 -14.51 7.90 -2.80
CA GLU A 143 -15.62 7.04 -3.25
C GLU A 143 -16.09 6.10 -2.13
N VAL A 144 -15.30 5.95 -1.05
CA VAL A 144 -15.62 5.07 0.07
C VAL A 144 -16.56 5.77 1.06
N LYS A 145 -17.83 5.37 1.04
CA LYS A 145 -18.83 5.89 1.97
C LYS A 145 -18.54 5.46 3.41
N GLY A 146 -18.45 6.44 4.31
CA GLY A 146 -18.33 6.19 5.74
C GLY A 146 -16.91 5.88 6.23
N LEU A 147 -15.89 6.00 5.37
CA LEU A 147 -14.49 5.73 5.71
C LEU A 147 -14.03 6.52 6.94
N ASN A 148 -14.28 7.84 6.97
CA ASN A 148 -13.93 8.69 8.11
C ASN A 148 -14.56 8.19 9.42
N CYS A 149 -15.83 7.80 9.35
CA CYS A 149 -16.57 7.36 10.52
C CYS A 149 -16.08 6.01 11.05
N GLN A 150 -15.75 5.09 10.14
CA GLN A 150 -15.22 3.77 10.48
C GLN A 150 -13.92 3.90 11.28
N ILE A 151 -12.99 4.74 10.82
CA ILE A 151 -11.68 4.86 11.45
C ILE A 151 -11.75 5.64 12.78
N VAL A 152 -12.61 6.67 12.88
CA VAL A 152 -12.89 7.32 14.18
C VAL A 152 -13.41 6.29 15.19
N GLY A 153 -14.30 5.39 14.77
CA GLY A 153 -14.78 4.31 15.61
C GLY A 153 -13.65 3.38 16.10
N TYR A 154 -12.68 3.09 15.24
CA TYR A 154 -11.53 2.24 15.58
C TYR A 154 -10.60 2.89 16.59
N LYS A 155 -10.32 4.20 16.41
CA LYS A 155 -9.57 4.99 17.38
C LYS A 155 -10.25 4.96 18.75
N ASN A 156 -11.53 5.35 18.83
CA ASN A 156 -12.25 5.43 20.09
C ASN A 156 -12.30 4.07 20.81
N ALA A 157 -12.50 3.00 20.05
CA ALA A 157 -12.52 1.65 20.60
C ALA A 157 -11.15 1.23 21.14
N ARG A 158 -10.06 1.62 20.47
CA ARG A 158 -8.69 1.38 20.93
C ARG A 158 -8.35 2.21 22.17
N ASP A 159 -8.67 3.51 22.18
CA ASP A 159 -8.48 4.39 23.34
C ASP A 159 -9.25 3.87 24.58
N SER A 160 -10.46 3.35 24.37
CA SER A 160 -11.31 2.78 25.43
C SER A 160 -10.83 1.43 25.96
N SER A 161 -9.85 0.79 25.32
CA SER A 161 -9.33 -0.53 25.75
C SER A 161 -8.41 -0.47 26.99
N GLY A 162 -8.16 0.73 27.54
CA GLY A 162 -7.41 0.92 28.78
C GLY A 162 -5.90 0.67 28.66
N ARG A 163 -5.41 0.40 27.45
CA ARG A 163 -3.97 0.33 27.18
C ARG A 163 -3.47 1.76 26.96
N GLY A 164 -2.59 2.23 27.85
CA GLY A 164 -1.97 3.56 27.73
C GLY A 164 -0.99 3.58 26.57
N PHE A 165 -1.47 3.98 25.39
CA PHE A 165 -0.63 4.15 24.20
C PHE A 165 0.01 5.53 24.21
N LYS A 166 1.26 5.61 23.73
CA LYS A 166 1.96 6.90 23.59
C LYS A 166 1.56 7.62 22.32
N GLN A 167 1.24 6.87 21.24
CA GLN A 167 0.91 7.44 19.94
C GLN A 167 0.11 6.46 19.08
N HIS A 168 -0.83 7.01 18.29
CA HIS A 168 -1.54 6.28 17.24
C HIS A 168 -1.24 6.91 15.89
N ILE A 169 -0.85 6.08 14.93
CA ILE A 169 -0.77 6.47 13.52
C ILE A 169 -1.99 5.87 12.83
N LYS A 170 -2.87 6.72 12.32
CA LYS A 170 -4.07 6.30 11.58
C LYS A 170 -3.76 6.37 10.09
N LEU A 171 -3.77 5.23 9.41
CA LEU A 171 -3.41 5.15 8.01
C LEU A 171 -4.51 4.51 7.17
N VAL A 172 -4.78 5.11 6.01
CA VAL A 172 -5.58 4.46 4.96
C VAL A 172 -4.69 4.11 3.78
N ILE A 173 -4.75 2.85 3.33
CA ILE A 173 -4.16 2.42 2.06
C ILE A 173 -5.26 2.34 1.01
N ALA A 174 -5.14 3.09 -0.09
CA ALA A 174 -6.20 3.20 -1.10
C ALA A 174 -5.67 3.30 -2.54
N ALA A 175 -6.57 3.28 -3.55
CA ALA A 175 -6.18 3.40 -4.97
C ALA A 175 -5.49 4.73 -5.32
N GLY A 176 -5.65 5.75 -4.48
CA GLY A 176 -5.06 7.07 -4.65
C GLY A 176 -5.12 7.87 -3.34
N GLU A 177 -4.72 9.14 -3.43
CA GLU A 177 -4.81 10.10 -2.33
C GLU A 177 -6.15 10.86 -2.41
N PRO A 178 -6.74 11.26 -1.27
CA PRO A 178 -7.99 12.01 -1.27
C PRO A 178 -7.81 13.39 -1.94
N GLY A 179 -8.79 13.79 -2.74
CA GLY A 179 -8.78 15.10 -3.41
C GLY A 179 -9.01 16.27 -2.45
N ASN A 180 -9.55 16.01 -1.26
CA ASN A 180 -9.69 17.01 -0.20
C ASN A 180 -9.44 16.40 1.18
N LEU A 181 -8.22 16.60 1.69
CA LEU A 181 -7.80 16.14 3.03
C LEU A 181 -8.64 16.74 4.17
N SER A 182 -9.24 17.92 4.01
CA SER A 182 -10.04 18.56 5.08
C SER A 182 -11.36 17.82 5.42
N LYS A 183 -11.75 16.83 4.61
CA LYS A 183 -12.88 15.93 4.91
C LYS A 183 -12.53 14.86 5.95
N TYR A 184 -11.25 14.70 6.26
CA TYR A 184 -10.72 13.68 7.14
C TYR A 184 -10.09 14.37 8.37
N ASP A 185 -10.06 13.67 9.50
CA ASP A 185 -9.29 14.08 10.69
C ASP A 185 -7.82 14.38 10.31
N SER A 186 -7.25 15.45 10.89
CA SER A 186 -5.88 15.87 10.61
C SER A 186 -4.83 14.83 11.00
N ASP A 187 -5.19 13.90 11.89
CA ASP A 187 -4.32 12.80 12.32
C ASP A 187 -4.24 11.65 11.28
N TYR A 188 -4.93 11.75 10.13
CA TYR A 188 -4.90 10.70 9.11
C TYR A 188 -3.74 10.88 8.15
N HIS A 189 -3.03 9.77 7.97
CA HIS A 189 -2.12 9.58 6.86
C HIS A 189 -2.84 8.79 5.75
N PHE A 190 -2.47 9.07 4.51
CA PHE A 190 -2.90 8.32 3.34
C PHE A 190 -1.69 7.78 2.62
N SER A 191 -1.75 6.52 2.24
CA SER A 191 -0.76 5.90 1.36
C SER A 191 -1.46 5.29 0.17
N SER A 192 -1.03 5.64 -1.04
CA SER A 192 -1.57 5.01 -2.24
C SER A 192 -0.99 3.60 -2.41
N TRP A 193 -1.70 2.72 -3.11
CA TRP A 193 -1.15 1.43 -3.55
C TRP A 193 0.13 1.59 -4.38
N ALA A 194 0.26 2.69 -5.14
CA ALA A 194 1.49 3.00 -5.87
C ALA A 194 2.66 3.27 -4.91
N THR A 195 2.42 4.06 -3.86
CA THR A 195 3.39 4.35 -2.80
C THR A 195 3.83 3.08 -2.07
N VAL A 196 2.86 2.24 -1.68
CA VAL A 196 3.13 0.96 -1.01
C VAL A 196 3.99 0.04 -1.89
N CYS A 197 3.66 -0.11 -3.18
CA CYS A 197 4.46 -0.92 -4.10
C CYS A 197 5.89 -0.38 -4.28
N GLN A 198 6.05 0.95 -4.43
CA GLN A 198 7.37 1.58 -4.51
C GLN A 198 8.17 1.37 -3.22
N GLY A 199 7.49 1.44 -2.08
CA GLY A 199 8.00 1.08 -0.77
C GLY A 199 8.56 -0.35 -0.71
N ILE A 200 7.73 -1.33 -1.06
CA ILE A 200 8.12 -2.75 -1.05
C ILE A 200 9.32 -2.98 -1.98
N ARG A 201 9.31 -2.42 -3.19
CA ARG A 201 10.41 -2.50 -4.14
C ARG A 201 11.73 -2.00 -3.53
N ARG A 202 11.71 -0.86 -2.85
CA ARG A 202 12.91 -0.29 -2.20
C ARG A 202 13.42 -1.14 -1.05
N VAL A 203 12.51 -1.62 -0.20
CA VAL A 203 12.87 -2.51 0.92
C VAL A 203 13.52 -3.78 0.38
N VAL A 204 12.91 -4.43 -0.61
CA VAL A 204 13.46 -5.65 -1.22
C VAL A 204 14.84 -5.39 -1.83
N ARG A 205 14.99 -4.33 -2.63
CA ARG A 205 16.29 -3.96 -3.22
C ARG A 205 17.38 -3.78 -2.17
N ARG A 206 17.09 -3.04 -1.09
CA ARG A 206 18.05 -2.84 0.00
C ARG A 206 18.41 -4.16 0.68
N ARG A 207 17.42 -5.00 1.01
CA ARG A 207 17.66 -6.31 1.63
C ARG A 207 18.50 -7.24 0.74
N LEU A 208 18.30 -7.19 -0.58
CA LEU A 208 19.15 -7.93 -1.54
C LEU A 208 20.58 -7.40 -1.55
N ALA A 209 20.76 -6.07 -1.57
CA ALA A 209 22.07 -5.42 -1.54
C ALA A 209 22.84 -5.72 -0.25
N ASP A 210 22.14 -5.82 0.88
CA ASP A 210 22.70 -6.18 2.19
C ASP A 210 23.05 -7.69 2.31
N GLY A 211 22.83 -8.47 1.24
CA GLY A 211 23.16 -9.90 1.21
C GLY A 211 22.18 -10.79 1.96
N SER A 212 20.93 -10.35 2.17
CA SER A 212 19.89 -11.17 2.80
C SER A 212 19.70 -12.48 2.04
N ARG A 213 19.59 -13.58 2.78
CA ARG A 213 19.34 -14.92 2.22
C ARG A 213 17.86 -15.31 2.18
N THR A 214 16.96 -14.38 2.50
CA THR A 214 15.49 -14.60 2.49
C THR A 214 14.87 -14.46 1.09
N TYR A 215 15.51 -15.02 0.06
CA TYR A 215 15.12 -14.82 -1.35
C TYR A 215 13.67 -15.20 -1.64
N MET A 216 13.17 -16.28 -1.01
CA MET A 216 11.78 -16.70 -1.19
C MET A 216 10.81 -15.63 -0.69
N GLN A 217 11.06 -15.09 0.50
CA GLN A 217 10.18 -14.09 1.10
C GLN A 217 10.23 -12.76 0.32
N LEU A 218 11.43 -12.36 -0.14
CA LEU A 218 11.62 -11.20 -0.99
C LEU A 218 10.91 -11.36 -2.35
N ALA A 219 10.98 -12.56 -2.96
CA ALA A 219 10.30 -12.86 -4.21
C ALA A 219 8.77 -12.83 -4.07
N LEU A 220 8.22 -13.35 -2.96
CA LEU A 220 6.79 -13.30 -2.68
C LEU A 220 6.30 -11.86 -2.45
N ALA A 221 7.07 -11.03 -1.73
CA ALA A 221 6.74 -9.62 -1.56
C ALA A 221 6.77 -8.84 -2.88
N LEU A 222 7.77 -9.07 -3.74
CA LEU A 222 7.79 -8.50 -5.09
C LEU A 222 6.63 -9.01 -5.95
N SER A 223 6.27 -10.28 -5.82
CA SER A 223 5.13 -10.86 -6.54
C SER A 223 3.82 -10.20 -6.14
N PHE A 224 3.62 -9.94 -4.84
CA PHE A 224 2.50 -9.16 -4.33
C PHE A 224 2.49 -7.75 -4.93
N ALA A 225 3.61 -7.01 -4.88
CA ALA A 225 3.73 -5.68 -5.46
C ALA A 225 3.39 -5.69 -6.97
N GLY A 226 3.94 -6.62 -7.74
CA GLY A 226 3.63 -6.77 -9.17
C GLY A 226 2.15 -7.07 -9.44
N ALA A 227 1.52 -7.88 -8.59
CA ALA A 227 0.10 -8.18 -8.72
C ALA A 227 -0.76 -6.94 -8.43
N VAL A 228 -0.41 -6.13 -7.43
CA VAL A 228 -1.06 -4.83 -7.18
C VAL A 228 -0.85 -3.88 -8.36
N GLU A 229 0.39 -3.75 -8.84
CA GLU A 229 0.78 -2.87 -9.94
C GLU A 229 0.00 -3.17 -11.23
N ARG A 230 -0.16 -4.46 -11.57
CA ARG A 230 -0.94 -4.84 -12.75
C ARG A 230 -2.44 -4.80 -12.54
N ASN A 231 -2.93 -5.31 -11.41
CA ASN A 231 -4.36 -5.51 -11.22
C ASN A 231 -5.09 -4.26 -10.73
N LEU A 232 -4.50 -3.49 -9.82
CA LEU A 232 -5.09 -2.25 -9.30
C LEU A 232 -4.61 -1.04 -10.09
N LEU A 233 -3.29 -0.87 -10.22
CA LEU A 233 -2.72 0.35 -10.82
C LEU A 233 -2.71 0.35 -12.36
N LYS A 234 -3.03 -0.79 -12.98
CA LYS A 234 -3.06 -0.99 -14.44
C LYS A 234 -1.74 -0.63 -15.13
N LEU A 235 -0.60 -0.90 -14.48
CA LEU A 235 0.71 -0.68 -15.08
C LEU A 235 0.96 -1.70 -16.20
N ALA A 236 1.58 -1.24 -17.29
CA ALA A 236 1.85 -2.03 -18.47
C ALA A 236 3.30 -1.93 -18.93
N THR A 237 3.79 -3.04 -19.45
CA THR A 237 5.13 -3.16 -20.03
C THR A 237 5.04 -3.40 -21.53
N PRO A 238 6.09 -3.02 -22.30
CA PRO A 238 6.14 -3.31 -23.73
C PRO A 238 5.98 -4.81 -24.01
N GLY A 239 5.14 -5.15 -25.00
CA GLY A 239 4.89 -6.54 -25.41
C GLY A 239 3.43 -6.98 -25.27
N LYS A 240 3.12 -7.78 -24.23
CA LYS A 240 1.96 -8.71 -24.13
C LYS A 240 0.55 -8.10 -24.34
N ALA A 241 0.39 -6.81 -24.09
CA ALA A 241 -0.80 -6.04 -24.45
C ALA A 241 -0.31 -4.63 -24.71
N HIS A 242 -0.10 -4.30 -25.98
CA HIS A 242 0.41 -2.99 -26.39
C HIS A 242 -0.57 -1.89 -25.95
N GLN A 243 -0.25 -1.21 -24.85
CA GLN A 243 -1.06 -0.13 -24.26
C GLN A 243 -0.18 1.10 -24.05
N PRO A 244 0.17 1.82 -25.13
CA PRO A 244 1.17 2.89 -25.09
C PRO A 244 0.81 4.00 -24.11
N LEU A 245 -0.49 4.24 -23.92
CA LEU A 245 -1.04 5.25 -23.01
C LEU A 245 -0.65 5.00 -21.53
N GLN A 246 -0.30 3.77 -21.15
CA GLN A 246 0.09 3.40 -19.78
C GLN A 246 1.60 3.44 -19.56
N TYR A 247 2.42 3.57 -20.61
CA TYR A 247 3.88 3.56 -20.46
C TYR A 247 4.38 4.76 -19.65
N ALA A 248 3.78 5.93 -19.83
CA ALA A 248 4.13 7.12 -19.03
C ALA A 248 3.89 6.93 -17.53
N GLN A 249 2.81 6.23 -17.15
CA GLN A 249 2.53 5.94 -15.76
C GLN A 249 3.50 4.89 -15.21
N THR A 250 3.74 3.82 -15.98
CA THR A 250 4.64 2.73 -15.58
C THR A 250 6.08 3.19 -15.43
N LEU A 251 6.57 3.98 -16.40
CA LEU A 251 7.91 4.55 -16.35
C LEU A 251 8.11 5.43 -15.11
N ARG A 252 7.17 6.34 -14.84
CA ARG A 252 7.21 7.20 -13.64
C ARG A 252 7.18 6.38 -12.35
N HIS A 253 6.37 5.32 -12.31
CA HIS A 253 6.28 4.43 -11.14
C HIS A 253 7.60 3.73 -10.86
N ILE A 254 8.22 3.12 -11.89
CA ILE A 254 9.53 2.47 -11.76
C ILE A 254 10.58 3.49 -11.32
N GLN A 255 10.69 4.63 -12.02
CA GLN A 255 11.66 5.67 -11.69
C GLN A 255 11.52 6.20 -10.26
N ARG A 256 10.29 6.31 -9.72
CA ARG A 256 10.07 6.68 -8.32
C ARG A 256 10.51 5.59 -7.36
N SER A 257 10.25 4.32 -7.67
CA SER A 257 10.74 3.20 -6.86
C SER A 257 12.26 3.10 -6.81
N GLU A 258 12.97 3.61 -7.82
CA GLU A 258 14.43 3.57 -7.85
C GLU A 258 15.10 4.70 -7.05
N ARG A 259 14.38 5.78 -6.74
CA ARG A 259 14.91 6.88 -5.92
C ARG A 259 15.14 6.40 -4.50
N SER A 260 16.34 6.62 -3.97
CA SER A 260 16.58 6.54 -2.53
C SER A 260 15.70 7.59 -1.85
N ASN A 261 15.10 7.26 -0.69
CA ASN A 261 14.55 8.31 0.17
C ASN A 261 15.71 9.26 0.49
N ALA A 262 15.60 10.50 0.02
CA ALA A 262 16.49 11.58 0.43
C ALA A 262 16.22 11.92 1.90
#